data_AF-A0AAW8IEI3-F1
#
_entry.id   AF-A0AAW8IEI3-F1
#
_cell.length_a   1.000
_cell.length_b   1.000
_cell.length_c   1.000
_cell.angle_alpha   90.00
_cell.angle_beta   90.00
_cell.angle_gamma   90.00
#
_symmetry.space_group_name_H-M   'P 1'
#
loop_
_entity.id
_entity.type
_entity.pdbx_description
1 polymer ?
#
loop_
_entity_poly.entity_id
_entity_poly.type
_entity_poly.pdbx_seq_one_letter_code
_entity_poly.pdbx_strand_id
1 'polypeptide(L)'
;MSNFFHAQNQSDIDFLVKQISIIQRSGKSDQMLEASQKLLKLSTPSKNEKGLSYGNFYLASYYYDQAKFKESIDYAKKAQKYSSYLETDKTHSANISSLLAGNYLLLELYTLSFKNYREALEILKTKNNKTTTDLLTESTVYSHLSYIYENIDKPDSMHYFLKKEDAIIKKINVQDAYIQKGCSCLGFGNYYLNQEKADSAQYYYKKSLSHFNDKIHPCKIEALIGLGNLFTAQKDYSKAQGFYDLALENFDQHNFPDILSELYKRIAELKISQGIVTDAKYYQDLYLKTNKILDDRMKKERDFVLNEAMKEEKIKHTLEAEKMQRTTLIIIAVLIFITAFIIYLLKKSKSKNLKSIEIAQKLLKEKEITEQETHKLKQQINEAFEEIIKLAKDNNPSFYTRFQEVYPKFQSKMLKLNESLKPSELTFAAYIYLGFTTKEIADYTFKAIKTIENNRYHFRKKINLSPEKDLQIWLRNYIDSE
;
A
#
# COMPACT_ATOMS: atom_id res chain seq x y z
N MET A 1 2.37 -8.91 -45.27
CA MET A 1 0.92 -8.66 -45.50
C MET A 1 0.15 -8.46 -44.19
N SER A 2 0.31 -9.30 -43.14
CA SER A 2 -0.41 -9.15 -41.85
C SER A 2 -0.35 -7.74 -41.23
N ASN A 3 0.84 -7.13 -41.12
CA ASN A 3 0.98 -5.79 -40.54
C ASN A 3 0.31 -4.67 -41.34
N PHE A 4 0.17 -4.83 -42.66
CA PHE A 4 -0.48 -3.84 -43.53
C PHE A 4 -2.01 -3.88 -43.37
N PHE A 5 -2.58 -5.09 -43.29
CA PHE A 5 -4.00 -5.29 -42.97
C PHE A 5 -4.36 -4.82 -41.55
N HIS A 6 -3.49 -5.05 -40.56
CA HIS A 6 -3.70 -4.54 -39.20
C HIS A 6 -3.64 -3.01 -39.13
N ALA A 7 -2.70 -2.37 -39.82
CA ALA A 7 -2.61 -0.91 -39.88
C ALA A 7 -3.81 -0.26 -40.59
N GLN A 8 -4.27 -0.87 -41.68
CA GLN A 8 -5.45 -0.39 -42.42
C GLN A 8 -6.73 -0.51 -41.56
N ASN A 9 -6.92 -1.64 -40.88
CA ASN A 9 -8.06 -1.84 -39.98
C ASN A 9 -8.07 -0.84 -38.80
N GLN A 10 -6.92 -0.47 -38.25
CA GLN A 10 -6.84 0.54 -37.19
C GLN A 10 -7.27 1.94 -37.69
N SER A 11 -6.81 2.33 -38.88
CA SER A 11 -7.19 3.60 -39.51
C SER A 11 -8.71 3.67 -39.77
N ASP A 12 -9.29 2.56 -40.25
CA ASP A 12 -10.73 2.48 -40.51
C ASP A 12 -11.57 2.54 -39.21
N ILE A 13 -11.10 1.92 -38.13
CA ILE A 13 -11.70 2.02 -36.79
C ILE A 13 -11.69 3.46 -36.29
N ASP A 14 -10.54 4.13 -36.37
CA ASP A 14 -10.38 5.50 -35.90
C ASP A 14 -11.26 6.48 -36.70
N PHE A 15 -11.34 6.28 -38.01
CA PHE A 15 -12.24 7.03 -38.88
C PHE A 15 -13.71 6.82 -38.50
N LEU A 16 -14.15 5.57 -38.32
CA LEU A 16 -15.52 5.26 -37.94
C LEU A 16 -15.89 5.83 -36.58
N VAL A 17 -15.00 5.74 -35.57
CA VAL A 17 -15.24 6.35 -34.25
C VAL A 17 -15.48 7.85 -34.37
N LYS A 18 -14.69 8.55 -35.20
CA LYS A 18 -14.85 9.99 -35.45
C LYS A 18 -16.16 10.29 -36.18
N GLN A 19 -16.51 9.51 -37.20
CA GLN A 19 -17.77 9.67 -37.93
C GLN A 19 -18.99 9.49 -37.01
N ILE A 20 -19.00 8.45 -36.18
CA ILE A 20 -20.11 8.19 -35.26
C ILE A 20 -20.25 9.34 -34.26
N SER A 21 -19.14 9.90 -33.75
CA SER A 21 -19.19 11.06 -32.85
C SER A 21 -19.86 12.29 -33.48
N ILE A 22 -19.71 12.46 -34.80
CA ILE A 22 -20.36 13.55 -35.55
C ILE A 22 -21.85 13.24 -35.75
N ILE A 23 -22.18 11.99 -36.09
CA ILE A 23 -23.57 11.52 -36.23
C ILE A 23 -24.34 11.72 -34.93
N GLN A 24 -23.75 11.33 -33.79
CA GLN A 24 -24.33 11.50 -32.46
C GLN A 24 -24.68 12.97 -32.18
N ARG A 25 -23.76 13.91 -32.45
CA ARG A 25 -24.01 15.35 -32.27
C ARG A 25 -25.10 15.91 -33.20
N SER A 26 -25.36 15.23 -34.31
CA SER A 26 -26.41 15.61 -35.25
C SER A 26 -27.80 15.05 -34.90
N GLY A 27 -27.92 14.21 -33.86
CA GLY A 27 -29.20 13.62 -33.42
C GLY A 27 -29.77 12.55 -34.34
N LYS A 28 -28.96 11.98 -35.25
CA LYS A 28 -29.40 10.95 -36.21
C LYS A 28 -29.24 9.54 -35.64
N SER A 29 -30.13 9.16 -34.73
CA SER A 29 -30.00 7.93 -33.93
C SER A 29 -29.96 6.64 -34.76
N ASP A 30 -30.71 6.54 -35.86
CA ASP A 30 -30.70 5.33 -36.71
C ASP A 30 -29.35 5.11 -37.42
N GLN A 31 -28.76 6.19 -37.94
CA GLN A 31 -27.42 6.13 -38.54
C GLN A 31 -26.35 5.77 -37.51
N MET A 32 -26.55 6.17 -36.25
CA MET A 32 -25.67 5.81 -35.13
C MET A 32 -25.74 4.32 -34.84
N LEU A 33 -26.93 3.70 -34.86
CA LEU A 33 -27.10 2.26 -34.66
C LEU A 33 -26.31 1.45 -35.69
N GLU A 34 -26.54 1.70 -36.97
CA GLU A 34 -25.88 0.97 -38.07
C GLU A 34 -24.37 1.13 -38.02
N ALA A 35 -23.88 2.36 -37.82
CA ALA A 35 -22.45 2.65 -37.77
C ALA A 35 -21.79 2.01 -36.54
N SER A 36 -22.47 1.95 -35.40
CA SER A 36 -21.97 1.28 -34.18
C SER A 36 -21.86 -0.23 -34.37
N GLN A 37 -22.86 -0.86 -35.00
CA GLN A 37 -22.81 -2.28 -35.34
C GLN A 37 -21.67 -2.59 -36.31
N LYS A 38 -21.47 -1.73 -37.32
CA LYS A 38 -20.34 -1.84 -38.27
C LYS A 38 -19.00 -1.75 -37.54
N LEU A 39 -18.85 -0.80 -36.61
CA LEU A 39 -17.64 -0.64 -35.81
C LEU A 39 -17.33 -1.89 -34.99
N LEU A 40 -18.32 -2.48 -34.32
CA LEU A 40 -18.14 -3.72 -33.57
C LEU A 40 -17.74 -4.88 -34.48
N LYS A 41 -18.40 -5.03 -35.64
CA LYS A 41 -18.08 -6.08 -36.62
C LYS A 41 -16.65 -5.97 -37.13
N LEU A 42 -16.17 -4.75 -37.39
CA LEU A 42 -14.79 -4.49 -37.83
C LEU A 42 -13.76 -4.77 -36.71
N SER A 43 -14.12 -4.47 -35.45
CA SER A 43 -13.20 -4.54 -34.31
C SER A 43 -13.09 -5.93 -33.68
N THR A 44 -14.10 -6.79 -33.89
CA THR A 44 -14.17 -8.13 -33.27
C THR A 44 -13.04 -9.08 -33.72
N PRO A 45 -12.73 -9.23 -35.03
CA PRO A 45 -11.72 -10.18 -35.48
C PRO A 45 -10.31 -9.86 -34.95
N SER A 46 -9.98 -8.58 -34.82
CA SER A 46 -8.69 -8.09 -34.33
C SER A 46 -8.66 -7.89 -32.81
N LYS A 47 -9.76 -8.15 -32.10
CA LYS A 47 -9.94 -7.86 -30.66
C LYS A 47 -9.53 -6.43 -30.30
N ASN A 48 -9.87 -5.47 -31.17
CA ASN A 48 -9.48 -4.08 -30.99
C ASN A 48 -10.26 -3.44 -29.83
N GLU A 49 -9.62 -3.24 -28.69
CA GLU A 49 -10.27 -2.72 -27.47
C GLU A 49 -10.90 -1.34 -27.67
N LYS A 50 -10.26 -0.46 -28.44
CA LYS A 50 -10.80 0.88 -28.76
C LYS A 50 -12.13 0.76 -29.49
N GLY A 51 -12.13 0.08 -30.64
CA GLY A 51 -13.32 -0.04 -31.47
C GLY A 51 -14.43 -0.84 -30.79
N LEU A 52 -14.09 -1.85 -30.00
CA LEU A 52 -15.05 -2.58 -29.18
C LEU A 52 -15.66 -1.71 -28.07
N SER A 53 -14.84 -0.93 -27.36
CA SER A 53 -15.33 -0.04 -26.30
C SER A 53 -16.23 1.06 -26.87
N TYR A 54 -15.78 1.77 -27.92
CA TYR A 54 -16.60 2.80 -28.57
C TYR A 54 -17.86 2.24 -29.21
N GLY A 55 -17.79 1.10 -29.89
CA GLY A 55 -18.97 0.48 -30.50
C GLY A 55 -20.04 0.12 -29.46
N ASN A 56 -19.64 -0.43 -28.31
CA ASN A 56 -20.57 -0.69 -27.21
C ASN A 56 -21.10 0.61 -26.58
N PHE A 57 -20.25 1.63 -26.41
CA PHE A 57 -20.68 2.93 -25.87
C PHE A 57 -21.72 3.62 -26.76
N TYR A 58 -21.55 3.62 -28.08
CA TYR A 58 -22.52 4.24 -28.98
C TYR A 58 -23.82 3.44 -29.09
N LEU A 59 -23.77 2.11 -29.01
CA LEU A 59 -25.00 1.32 -28.82
C LEU A 59 -25.68 1.66 -27.50
N ALA A 60 -24.92 1.84 -26.42
CA ALA A 60 -25.48 2.26 -25.14
C ALA A 60 -26.17 3.64 -25.25
N SER A 61 -25.54 4.61 -25.92
CA SER A 61 -26.13 5.92 -26.18
C SER A 61 -27.41 5.80 -27.01
N TYR A 62 -27.41 4.95 -28.04
CA TYR A 62 -28.61 4.71 -28.84
C TYR A 62 -29.77 4.20 -27.97
N TYR A 63 -29.54 3.17 -27.16
CA TYR A 63 -30.58 2.63 -26.29
C TYR A 63 -31.01 3.60 -25.19
N TYR A 64 -30.10 4.46 -24.73
CA TYR A 64 -30.42 5.55 -23.80
C TYR A 64 -31.44 6.51 -24.42
N ASP A 65 -31.17 6.98 -25.66
CA ASP A 65 -32.07 7.88 -26.39
C ASP A 65 -33.44 7.24 -26.68
N GLN A 66 -33.49 5.90 -26.78
CA GLN A 66 -34.73 5.13 -26.97
C GLN A 66 -35.46 4.78 -25.65
N ALA A 67 -34.99 5.31 -24.51
CA ALA A 67 -35.50 5.00 -23.17
C ALA A 67 -35.50 3.49 -22.84
N LYS A 68 -34.55 2.73 -23.42
CA LYS A 68 -34.29 1.31 -23.18
C LYS A 68 -33.10 1.18 -22.23
N PHE A 69 -33.33 1.54 -20.96
CA PHE A 69 -32.27 1.78 -19.98
C PHE A 69 -31.49 0.51 -19.63
N LYS A 70 -32.15 -0.64 -19.50
CA LYS A 70 -31.49 -1.93 -19.31
C LYS A 70 -30.47 -2.21 -20.42
N GLU A 71 -30.88 -2.16 -21.68
CA GLU A 71 -29.99 -2.40 -22.82
C GLU A 71 -28.85 -1.38 -22.83
N SER A 72 -29.15 -0.10 -22.58
CA SER A 72 -28.15 0.95 -22.48
C SER A 72 -27.09 0.65 -21.42
N ILE A 73 -27.52 0.31 -20.19
CA ILE A 73 -26.63 -0.05 -19.08
C ILE A 73 -25.79 -1.28 -19.44
N ASP A 74 -26.39 -2.32 -20.03
CA ASP A 74 -25.68 -3.54 -20.42
C ASP A 74 -24.57 -3.24 -21.43
N TYR A 75 -24.84 -2.41 -22.44
CA TYR A 75 -23.86 -2.00 -23.43
C TYR A 75 -22.80 -1.05 -22.83
N ALA A 76 -23.18 -0.13 -21.95
CA ALA A 76 -22.23 0.74 -21.27
C ALA A 76 -21.27 -0.06 -20.37
N LYS A 77 -21.78 -1.06 -19.63
CA LYS A 77 -20.96 -2.00 -18.86
C LYS A 77 -20.04 -2.84 -19.76
N LYS A 78 -20.49 -3.27 -20.95
CA LYS A 78 -19.61 -3.93 -21.93
C LYS A 78 -18.48 -3.00 -22.39
N ALA A 79 -18.78 -1.72 -22.65
CA ALA A 79 -17.76 -0.73 -23.00
C ALA A 79 -16.73 -0.53 -21.87
N GLN A 80 -17.19 -0.58 -20.60
CA GLN A 80 -16.35 -0.41 -19.41
C GLN A 80 -15.37 -1.58 -19.16
N LYS A 81 -15.63 -2.78 -19.71
CA LYS A 81 -14.76 -3.97 -19.53
C LYS A 81 -13.36 -3.81 -20.15
N TYR A 82 -13.18 -2.90 -21.09
CA TYR A 82 -11.91 -2.68 -21.78
C TYR A 82 -10.99 -1.75 -20.98
N SER A 83 -10.70 -2.10 -19.72
CA SER A 83 -10.03 -1.23 -18.74
C SER A 83 -8.66 -0.74 -19.19
N SER A 84 -7.86 -1.61 -19.82
CA SER A 84 -6.53 -1.26 -20.33
C SER A 84 -6.57 -0.11 -21.34
N TYR A 85 -7.51 -0.18 -22.31
CA TYR A 85 -7.74 0.94 -23.21
C TYR A 85 -8.24 2.20 -22.49
N LEU A 86 -9.17 2.06 -21.55
CA LEU A 86 -9.79 3.19 -20.85
C LEU A 86 -8.81 3.95 -19.95
N GLU A 87 -7.73 3.32 -19.49
CA GLU A 87 -6.62 4.01 -18.81
C GLU A 87 -5.91 5.00 -19.74
N THR A 88 -5.89 4.72 -21.06
CA THR A 88 -5.29 5.60 -22.08
C THR A 88 -6.25 6.69 -22.56
N ASP A 89 -7.54 6.37 -22.72
CA ASP A 89 -8.58 7.30 -23.19
C ASP A 89 -9.52 7.70 -22.05
N LYS A 90 -9.01 8.58 -21.20
CA LYS A 90 -9.74 9.11 -20.04
C LYS A 90 -11.02 9.85 -20.40
N THR A 91 -11.09 10.48 -21.59
CA THR A 91 -12.31 11.15 -22.06
C THR A 91 -13.41 10.12 -22.29
N HIS A 92 -13.07 9.04 -23.01
CA HIS A 92 -14.01 7.95 -23.26
C HIS A 92 -14.45 7.25 -21.96
N SER A 93 -13.50 7.02 -21.05
CA SER A 93 -13.80 6.46 -19.72
C SER A 93 -14.78 7.32 -18.92
N ALA A 94 -14.58 8.64 -18.90
CA ALA A 94 -15.49 9.57 -18.26
C ALA A 94 -16.87 9.62 -18.95
N ASN A 95 -16.92 9.53 -20.29
CA ASN A 95 -18.17 9.50 -21.05
C ASN A 95 -19.01 8.24 -20.74
N ILE A 96 -18.38 7.06 -20.65
CA ILE A 96 -19.06 5.83 -20.24
C ILE A 96 -19.65 5.98 -18.84
N SER A 97 -18.85 6.50 -17.90
CA SER A 97 -19.29 6.74 -16.51
C SER A 97 -20.46 7.72 -16.46
N SER A 98 -20.39 8.82 -17.22
CA SER A 98 -21.47 9.81 -17.34
C SER A 98 -22.74 9.22 -17.98
N LEU A 99 -22.62 8.32 -18.95
CA LEU A 99 -23.77 7.65 -19.59
C LEU A 99 -24.45 6.67 -18.64
N LEU A 100 -23.68 5.88 -17.89
CA LEU A 100 -24.22 5.03 -16.81
C LEU A 100 -24.95 5.88 -15.76
N ALA A 101 -24.34 6.99 -15.34
CA ALA A 101 -24.94 7.91 -14.40
C ALA A 101 -26.27 8.49 -14.91
N GLY A 102 -26.34 8.87 -16.19
CA GLY A 102 -27.58 9.35 -16.83
C GLY A 102 -28.67 8.29 -16.90
N ASN A 103 -28.32 7.03 -17.19
CA ASN A 103 -29.28 5.93 -17.11
C ASN A 103 -29.85 5.76 -15.69
N TYR A 104 -28.98 5.75 -14.69
CA TYR A 104 -29.40 5.66 -13.29
C TYR A 104 -30.23 6.88 -12.85
N LEU A 105 -29.94 8.06 -13.39
CA LEU A 105 -30.71 9.27 -13.12
C LEU A 105 -32.15 9.14 -13.59
N LEU A 106 -32.35 8.72 -14.84
CA LEU A 106 -33.69 8.55 -15.43
C LEU A 106 -34.48 7.40 -14.79
N LEU A 107 -33.80 6.48 -14.09
CA LEU A 107 -34.43 5.45 -13.26
C LEU A 107 -34.64 5.89 -11.80
N GLU A 108 -34.33 7.16 -11.47
CA GLU A 108 -34.40 7.74 -10.12
C GLU A 108 -33.49 7.03 -9.10
N LEU A 109 -32.46 6.33 -9.57
CA LEU A 109 -31.45 5.64 -8.76
C LEU A 109 -30.35 6.62 -8.38
N TYR A 110 -30.70 7.69 -7.66
CA TYR A 110 -29.85 8.85 -7.42
C TYR A 110 -28.50 8.50 -6.77
N THR A 111 -28.45 7.53 -5.86
CA THR A 111 -27.17 7.09 -5.24
C THR A 111 -26.21 6.50 -6.27
N LEU A 112 -26.71 5.64 -7.17
CA LEU A 112 -25.90 5.05 -8.24
C LEU A 112 -25.51 6.11 -9.28
N SER A 113 -26.45 6.99 -9.62
CA SER A 113 -26.21 8.10 -10.53
C SER A 113 -25.10 9.02 -10.02
N PHE A 114 -25.22 9.51 -8.77
CA PHE A 114 -24.23 10.37 -8.12
C PHE A 114 -22.84 9.71 -8.07
N LYS A 115 -22.77 8.42 -7.73
CA LYS A 115 -21.50 7.66 -7.70
C LYS A 115 -20.80 7.69 -9.06
N ASN A 116 -21.53 7.42 -10.15
CA ASN A 116 -20.96 7.36 -11.50
C ASN A 116 -20.64 8.76 -12.05
N TYR A 117 -21.43 9.78 -11.73
CA TYR A 117 -21.09 11.17 -12.06
C TYR A 117 -19.82 11.63 -11.35
N ARG A 118 -19.67 11.29 -10.07
CA ARG A 118 -18.44 11.57 -9.32
C ARG A 118 -17.23 10.86 -9.93
N GLU A 119 -17.39 9.61 -10.35
CA GLU A 119 -16.35 8.86 -11.05
C GLU A 119 -15.92 9.56 -12.35
N ALA A 120 -16.87 10.01 -13.17
CA ALA A 120 -16.57 10.78 -14.37
C ALA A 120 -15.76 12.05 -14.07
N LEU A 121 -16.13 12.81 -13.03
CA LEU A 121 -15.40 14.01 -12.60
C LEU A 121 -13.99 13.70 -12.11
N GLU A 122 -13.81 12.64 -11.30
CA GLU A 122 -12.47 12.25 -10.82
C GLU A 122 -11.57 11.80 -11.97
N ILE A 123 -12.09 11.06 -12.95
CA ILE A 123 -11.34 10.69 -14.16
C ILE A 123 -10.86 11.96 -14.90
N LEU A 124 -11.79 12.89 -15.19
CA LEU A 124 -11.48 14.13 -15.91
C LEU A 124 -10.53 15.06 -15.14
N LYS A 125 -10.57 15.03 -13.80
CA LYS A 125 -9.67 15.80 -12.94
C LYS A 125 -8.20 15.36 -13.09
N THR A 126 -7.94 14.11 -13.47
CA THR A 126 -6.58 13.62 -13.72
C THR A 126 -5.99 14.07 -15.07
N LYS A 127 -6.75 14.82 -15.88
CA LYS A 127 -6.28 15.37 -17.16
C LYS A 127 -5.76 16.80 -16.97
N ASN A 128 -4.50 17.04 -17.37
CA ASN A 128 -3.89 18.39 -17.34
C ASN A 128 -4.50 19.32 -18.39
N ASN A 129 -4.70 18.82 -19.62
CA ASN A 129 -5.27 19.58 -20.73
C ASN A 129 -6.63 19.00 -21.12
N LYS A 130 -7.71 19.70 -20.73
CA LYS A 130 -9.08 19.31 -21.06
C LYS A 130 -9.44 19.79 -22.46
N THR A 131 -9.95 18.88 -23.29
CA THR A 131 -10.52 19.16 -24.61
C THR A 131 -11.92 19.77 -24.47
N THR A 132 -12.47 20.31 -25.55
CA THR A 132 -13.88 20.75 -25.59
C THR A 132 -14.83 19.63 -25.18
N THR A 133 -14.60 18.39 -25.63
CA THR A 133 -15.41 17.24 -25.23
C THR A 133 -15.35 16.98 -23.73
N ASP A 134 -14.16 17.08 -23.11
CA ASP A 134 -14.02 16.93 -21.66
C ASP A 134 -14.83 17.99 -20.89
N LEU A 135 -14.78 19.24 -21.36
CA LEU A 135 -15.52 20.35 -20.74
C LEU A 135 -17.05 20.20 -20.94
N LEU A 136 -17.49 19.73 -22.11
CA LEU A 136 -18.89 19.43 -22.37
C LEU A 136 -19.39 18.29 -21.45
N THR A 137 -18.61 17.22 -21.30
CA THR A 137 -18.94 16.14 -20.37
C THR A 137 -19.01 16.65 -18.94
N GLU A 138 -18.01 17.42 -18.48
CA GLU A 138 -18.01 17.99 -17.12
C GLU A 138 -19.21 18.92 -16.87
N SER A 139 -19.57 19.75 -17.86
CA SER A 139 -20.78 20.59 -17.82
C SER A 139 -22.04 19.74 -17.67
N THR A 140 -22.23 18.74 -18.54
CA THR A 140 -23.38 17.83 -18.50
C THR A 140 -23.47 17.12 -17.14
N VAL A 141 -22.35 16.69 -16.58
CA VAL A 141 -22.32 16.06 -15.25
C VAL A 141 -22.81 17.02 -14.17
N TYR A 142 -22.34 18.28 -14.16
CA TYR A 142 -22.82 19.27 -13.18
C TYR A 142 -24.29 19.66 -13.38
N SER A 143 -24.78 19.74 -14.61
CA SER A 143 -26.21 19.92 -14.90
C SER A 143 -27.03 18.81 -14.25
N HIS A 144 -26.66 17.55 -14.47
CA HIS A 144 -27.38 16.42 -13.91
C HIS A 144 -27.27 16.33 -12.39
N LEU A 145 -26.12 16.68 -11.80
CA LEU A 145 -25.99 16.80 -10.36
C LEU A 145 -26.94 17.88 -9.81
N SER A 146 -27.04 19.04 -10.49
CA SER A 146 -27.99 20.08 -10.07
C SER A 146 -29.44 19.58 -10.10
N TYR A 147 -29.81 18.82 -11.14
CA TYR A 147 -31.13 18.21 -11.26
C TYR A 147 -31.40 17.14 -10.18
N ILE A 148 -30.40 16.33 -9.80
CA ILE A 148 -30.54 15.41 -8.65
C ILE A 148 -30.87 16.21 -7.38
N TYR A 149 -30.12 17.27 -7.10
CA TYR A 149 -30.32 18.08 -5.89
C TYR A 149 -31.61 18.90 -5.91
N GLU A 150 -32.13 19.25 -7.08
CA GLU A 150 -33.49 19.79 -7.25
C GLU A 150 -34.53 18.76 -6.79
N ASN A 151 -34.46 17.52 -7.29
CA ASN A 151 -35.42 16.46 -6.96
C ASN A 151 -35.39 15.99 -5.50
N ILE A 152 -34.26 16.15 -4.79
CA ILE A 152 -34.16 15.84 -3.35
C ILE A 152 -34.30 17.07 -2.44
N ASP A 153 -34.82 18.17 -2.98
CA ASP A 153 -35.13 19.42 -2.26
C ASP A 153 -33.91 20.00 -1.50
N LYS A 154 -32.80 20.18 -2.22
CA LYS A 154 -31.55 20.78 -1.73
C LYS A 154 -31.16 21.98 -2.60
N PRO A 155 -31.85 23.13 -2.47
CA PRO A 155 -31.65 24.29 -3.35
C PRO A 155 -30.23 24.87 -3.31
N ASP A 156 -29.55 24.85 -2.16
CA ASP A 156 -28.16 25.32 -2.05
C ASP A 156 -27.20 24.47 -2.89
N SER A 157 -27.36 23.14 -2.83
CA SER A 157 -26.55 22.21 -3.63
C SER A 157 -26.88 22.32 -5.11
N MET A 158 -28.16 22.42 -5.46
CA MET A 158 -28.62 22.68 -6.84
C MET A 158 -27.91 23.93 -7.39
N HIS A 159 -27.96 25.05 -6.65
CA HIS A 159 -27.32 26.30 -7.05
C HIS A 159 -25.80 26.17 -7.19
N TYR A 160 -25.15 25.48 -6.25
CA TYR A 160 -23.72 25.23 -6.30
C TYR A 160 -23.31 24.54 -7.61
N PHE A 161 -24.04 23.49 -8.01
CA PHE A 161 -23.73 22.76 -9.25
C PHE A 161 -24.07 23.54 -10.50
N LEU A 162 -25.16 24.31 -10.54
CA LEU A 162 -25.46 25.24 -11.64
C LEU A 162 -24.35 26.28 -11.82
N LYS A 163 -23.77 26.80 -10.73
CA LYS A 163 -22.64 27.73 -10.80
C LYS A 163 -21.36 27.08 -11.32
N LYS A 164 -21.09 25.81 -10.94
CA LYS A 164 -19.96 25.04 -11.47
C LYS A 164 -20.10 24.80 -12.97
N GLU A 165 -21.30 24.43 -13.40
CA GLU A 165 -21.63 24.26 -14.81
C GLU A 165 -21.42 25.57 -15.60
N ASP A 166 -22.04 26.68 -15.17
CA ASP A 166 -21.94 27.98 -15.82
C ASP A 166 -20.49 28.46 -15.98
N ALA A 167 -19.64 28.21 -14.97
CA ALA A 167 -18.22 28.53 -15.01
C ALA A 167 -17.45 27.73 -16.09
N ILE A 168 -17.91 26.53 -16.44
CA ILE A 168 -17.32 25.70 -17.49
C ILE A 168 -17.87 26.10 -18.85
N ILE A 169 -19.18 26.25 -18.98
CA ILE A 169 -19.86 26.63 -20.23
C ILE A 169 -19.30 27.94 -20.80
N LYS A 170 -18.95 28.91 -19.93
CA LYS A 170 -18.32 30.18 -20.33
C LYS A 170 -16.96 30.03 -21.03
N LYS A 171 -16.28 28.91 -20.83
CA LYS A 171 -14.99 28.59 -21.48
C LYS A 171 -15.17 27.92 -22.85
N ILE A 172 -16.40 27.54 -23.20
CA ILE A 172 -16.72 26.81 -24.43
C ILE A 172 -17.36 27.76 -25.45
N ASN A 173 -16.97 27.63 -26.71
CA ASN A 173 -17.56 28.40 -27.80
C ASN A 173 -19.06 28.13 -27.93
N VAL A 174 -19.86 29.15 -28.26
CA VAL A 174 -21.34 29.10 -28.29
C VAL A 174 -21.87 28.07 -29.27
N GLN A 175 -21.26 27.93 -30.45
CA GLN A 175 -21.72 26.97 -31.46
C GLN A 175 -21.61 25.52 -31.00
N ASP A 176 -20.61 25.21 -30.16
CA ASP A 176 -20.34 23.85 -29.68
C ASP A 176 -21.17 23.45 -28.44
N ALA A 177 -21.83 24.40 -27.78
CA ALA A 177 -22.45 24.20 -26.46
C ALA A 177 -23.88 24.77 -26.36
N TYR A 178 -24.61 24.91 -27.47
CA TYR A 178 -25.96 25.50 -27.44
C TYR A 178 -26.93 24.71 -26.56
N ILE A 179 -26.84 23.37 -26.56
CA ILE A 179 -27.67 22.49 -25.72
C ILE A 179 -27.37 22.75 -24.25
N GLN A 180 -26.10 22.70 -23.85
CA GLN A 180 -25.67 22.93 -22.47
C GLN A 180 -26.05 24.34 -22.02
N LYS A 181 -25.88 25.36 -22.87
CA LYS A 181 -26.29 26.75 -22.57
C LYS A 181 -27.79 26.87 -22.35
N GLY A 182 -28.61 26.24 -23.19
CA GLY A 182 -30.05 26.20 -23.06
C GLY A 182 -30.50 25.49 -21.78
N CYS A 183 -30.06 24.25 -21.57
CA CYS A 183 -30.42 23.46 -20.39
C CYS A 183 -29.91 24.06 -19.08
N SER A 184 -28.72 24.68 -19.06
CA SER A 184 -28.23 25.42 -17.88
C SER A 184 -29.13 26.63 -17.55
N CYS A 185 -29.59 27.36 -18.57
CA CYS A 185 -30.55 28.45 -18.37
C CYS A 185 -31.89 27.92 -17.84
N LEU A 186 -32.38 26.77 -18.32
CA LEU A 186 -33.55 26.09 -17.75
C LEU A 186 -33.34 25.80 -16.26
N GLY A 187 -32.21 25.21 -15.88
CA GLY A 187 -31.88 24.91 -14.49
C GLY A 187 -31.87 26.16 -13.58
N PHE A 188 -31.31 27.28 -14.05
CA PHE A 188 -31.44 28.56 -13.32
C PHE A 188 -32.88 29.05 -13.25
N GLY A 189 -33.66 28.87 -14.32
CA GLY A 189 -35.09 29.18 -14.33
C GLY A 189 -35.84 28.46 -13.22
N ASN A 190 -35.67 27.13 -13.14
CA ASN A 190 -36.27 26.30 -12.10
C ASN A 190 -35.79 26.70 -10.69
N TYR A 191 -34.50 26.93 -10.52
CA TYR A 191 -33.95 27.39 -9.24
C TYR A 191 -34.64 28.68 -8.77
N TYR A 192 -34.76 29.69 -9.64
CA TYR A 192 -35.41 30.95 -9.26
C TYR A 192 -36.92 30.82 -9.09
N LEU A 193 -37.57 29.91 -9.82
CA LEU A 193 -38.99 29.60 -9.63
C LEU A 193 -39.22 29.02 -8.23
N ASN A 194 -38.39 28.06 -7.80
CA ASN A 194 -38.46 27.46 -6.45
C ASN A 194 -38.19 28.47 -5.33
N GLN A 195 -37.40 29.52 -5.62
CA GLN A 195 -37.18 30.63 -4.70
C GLN A 195 -38.25 31.73 -4.77
N GLU A 196 -39.35 31.50 -5.51
CA GLU A 196 -40.44 32.45 -5.74
C GLU A 196 -40.00 33.78 -6.42
N LYS A 197 -38.86 33.76 -7.11
CA LYS A 197 -38.30 34.93 -7.82
C LYS A 197 -38.75 34.95 -9.28
N ALA A 198 -40.02 35.31 -9.49
CA ALA A 198 -40.67 35.27 -10.81
C ALA A 198 -39.90 35.99 -11.93
N ASP A 199 -39.42 37.22 -11.70
CA ASP A 199 -38.71 37.98 -12.75
C ASP A 199 -37.43 37.28 -13.20
N SER A 200 -36.67 36.72 -12.25
CA SER A 200 -35.45 35.97 -12.55
C SER A 200 -35.77 34.66 -13.27
N ALA A 201 -36.76 33.91 -12.78
CA ALA A 201 -37.21 32.68 -13.42
C ALA A 201 -37.62 32.93 -14.89
N GLN A 202 -38.45 33.96 -15.12
CA GLN A 202 -38.90 34.33 -16.46
C GLN A 202 -37.73 34.72 -17.38
N TYR A 203 -36.77 35.51 -16.89
CA TYR A 203 -35.57 35.88 -17.64
C TYR A 203 -34.81 34.63 -18.11
N TYR A 204 -34.55 33.69 -17.20
CA TYR A 204 -33.78 32.50 -17.51
C TYR A 204 -34.53 31.51 -18.41
N TYR A 205 -35.84 31.35 -18.24
CA TYR A 205 -36.64 30.53 -19.17
C TYR A 205 -36.63 31.12 -20.59
N LYS A 206 -36.84 32.42 -20.76
CA LYS A 206 -36.74 33.08 -22.07
C LYS A 206 -35.36 32.92 -22.69
N LYS A 207 -34.31 33.00 -21.87
CA LYS A 207 -32.92 32.78 -22.31
C LYS A 207 -32.70 31.33 -22.75
N SER A 208 -33.26 30.34 -22.04
CA SER A 208 -33.24 28.94 -22.47
C SER A 208 -33.85 28.77 -23.86
N LEU A 209 -35.06 29.32 -24.08
CA LEU A 209 -35.74 29.25 -25.38
C LEU A 209 -34.90 29.84 -26.53
N SER A 210 -34.20 30.95 -26.27
CA SER A 210 -33.34 31.60 -27.28
C SER A 210 -32.16 30.75 -27.76
N HIS A 211 -31.77 29.70 -27.01
CA HIS A 211 -30.69 28.80 -27.42
C HIS A 211 -31.17 27.67 -28.35
N PHE A 212 -32.45 27.32 -28.33
CA PHE A 212 -32.99 26.23 -29.14
C PHE A 212 -33.59 26.70 -30.47
N ASN A 213 -34.01 27.96 -30.60
CA ASN A 213 -34.66 28.49 -31.81
C ASN A 213 -35.77 27.50 -32.29
N ASP A 214 -35.72 27.11 -33.56
CA ASP A 214 -36.68 26.19 -34.19
C ASP A 214 -36.41 24.71 -33.91
N LYS A 215 -35.35 24.38 -33.16
CA LYS A 215 -35.02 22.98 -32.84
C LYS A 215 -35.93 22.46 -31.73
N ILE A 216 -36.45 21.26 -31.92
CA ILE A 216 -37.17 20.51 -30.88
C ILE A 216 -36.12 19.94 -29.91
N HIS A 217 -36.32 20.16 -28.61
CA HIS A 217 -35.46 19.64 -27.55
C HIS A 217 -36.21 19.59 -26.20
N PRO A 218 -35.99 18.58 -25.35
CA PRO A 218 -36.59 18.49 -24.00
C PRO A 218 -36.51 19.78 -23.19
N CYS A 219 -35.31 20.34 -23.04
CA CYS A 219 -35.11 21.59 -22.29
C CYS A 219 -35.89 22.81 -22.83
N LYS A 220 -36.25 22.82 -24.12
CA LYS A 220 -37.13 23.87 -24.70
C LYS A 220 -38.56 23.67 -24.22
N ILE A 221 -39.06 22.43 -24.30
CA ILE A 221 -40.41 22.05 -23.84
C ILE A 221 -40.56 22.34 -22.36
N GLU A 222 -39.59 21.93 -21.54
CA GLU A 222 -39.59 22.19 -20.09
C GLU A 222 -39.51 23.68 -19.76
N ALA A 223 -38.78 24.49 -20.54
CA ALA A 223 -38.76 25.94 -20.35
C ALA A 223 -40.13 26.59 -20.69
N LEU A 224 -40.85 26.06 -21.68
CA LEU A 224 -42.23 26.48 -21.98
C LEU A 224 -43.17 26.09 -20.84
N ILE A 225 -43.05 24.87 -20.31
CA ILE A 225 -43.79 24.41 -19.12
C ILE A 225 -43.50 25.32 -17.93
N GLY A 226 -42.23 25.65 -17.66
CA GLY A 226 -41.82 26.55 -16.59
C GLY A 226 -42.42 27.95 -16.70
N LEU A 227 -42.51 28.51 -17.92
CA LEU A 227 -43.22 29.76 -18.17
C LEU A 227 -44.72 29.62 -17.92
N GLY A 228 -45.33 28.52 -18.37
CA GLY A 228 -46.75 28.23 -18.11
C GLY A 228 -47.05 28.14 -16.61
N ASN A 229 -46.20 27.44 -15.85
CA ASN A 229 -46.29 27.33 -14.39
C ASN A 229 -46.18 28.71 -13.72
N LEU A 230 -45.21 29.52 -14.15
CA LEU A 230 -45.00 30.88 -13.64
C LEU A 230 -46.22 31.78 -13.85
N PHE A 231 -46.79 31.79 -15.06
CA PHE A 231 -47.99 32.58 -15.35
C PHE A 231 -49.24 32.02 -14.67
N THR A 232 -49.31 30.70 -14.44
CA THR A 232 -50.36 30.07 -13.63
C THR A 232 -50.32 30.60 -12.20
N ALA A 233 -49.13 30.65 -11.58
CA ALA A 233 -48.94 31.20 -10.23
C ALA A 233 -49.31 32.71 -10.15
N GLN A 234 -49.06 33.46 -11.23
CA GLN A 234 -49.48 34.86 -11.37
C GLN A 234 -50.97 35.04 -11.69
N LYS A 235 -51.73 33.94 -11.86
CA LYS A 235 -53.14 33.92 -12.29
C LYS A 235 -53.39 34.52 -13.68
N ASP A 236 -52.35 34.67 -14.50
CA ASP A 236 -52.48 35.02 -15.92
C ASP A 236 -52.72 33.75 -16.73
N TYR A 237 -53.93 33.20 -16.59
CA TYR A 237 -54.26 31.89 -17.14
C TYR A 237 -54.25 31.86 -18.67
N SER A 238 -54.45 33.00 -19.33
CA SER A 238 -54.40 33.09 -20.80
C SER A 238 -52.97 32.92 -21.30
N LYS A 239 -52.00 33.62 -20.70
CA LYS A 239 -50.58 33.41 -21.04
C LYS A 239 -50.12 32.01 -20.65
N ALA A 240 -50.53 31.51 -19.49
CA ALA A 240 -50.19 30.15 -19.06
C ALA A 240 -50.62 29.10 -20.10
N GLN A 241 -51.88 29.17 -20.54
CA GLN A 241 -52.40 28.30 -21.59
C GLN A 241 -51.57 28.40 -22.87
N GLY A 242 -51.25 29.62 -23.34
CA GLY A 242 -50.45 29.81 -24.55
C GLY A 242 -49.06 29.15 -24.47
N PHE A 243 -48.39 29.18 -23.32
CA PHE A 243 -47.12 28.48 -23.15
C PHE A 243 -47.27 26.95 -23.10
N TYR A 244 -48.33 26.43 -22.48
CA TYR A 244 -48.61 24.99 -22.49
C TYR A 244 -48.98 24.48 -23.89
N ASP A 245 -49.73 25.25 -24.68
CA ASP A 245 -50.07 24.91 -26.06
C ASP A 245 -48.81 24.87 -26.93
N LEU A 246 -47.94 25.89 -26.80
CA LEU A 246 -46.62 25.87 -27.45
C LEU A 246 -45.78 24.65 -27.02
N ALA A 247 -45.86 24.24 -25.75
CA ALA A 247 -45.17 23.03 -25.29
C ALA A 247 -45.73 21.76 -25.97
N LEU A 248 -47.05 21.64 -26.07
CA LEU A 248 -47.73 20.53 -26.78
C LEU A 248 -47.32 20.46 -28.26
N GLU A 249 -47.23 21.60 -28.94
CA GLU A 249 -46.81 21.69 -30.35
C GLU A 249 -45.37 21.23 -30.60
N ASN A 250 -44.51 21.22 -29.58
CA ASN A 250 -43.10 20.82 -29.68
C ASN A 250 -42.86 19.33 -29.37
N PHE A 251 -43.90 18.53 -29.12
CA PHE A 251 -43.77 17.08 -29.03
C PHE A 251 -43.81 16.44 -30.43
N ASP A 252 -42.87 15.54 -30.72
CA ASP A 252 -42.78 14.82 -32.00
C ASP A 252 -43.05 13.30 -31.84
N GLN A 253 -42.84 12.54 -32.91
CA GLN A 253 -43.04 11.08 -32.90
C GLN A 253 -42.09 10.32 -31.95
N HIS A 254 -41.01 10.95 -31.44
CA HIS A 254 -40.02 10.35 -30.54
C HIS A 254 -40.29 10.67 -29.06
N ASN A 255 -41.51 11.14 -28.75
CA ASN A 255 -42.07 11.57 -27.46
C ASN A 255 -41.28 11.23 -26.19
N PHE A 256 -41.05 12.26 -25.38
CA PHE A 256 -40.62 12.22 -23.97
C PHE A 256 -41.86 12.01 -23.07
N PRO A 257 -42.25 10.75 -22.78
CA PRO A 257 -43.55 10.45 -22.16
C PRO A 257 -43.65 11.00 -20.73
N ASP A 258 -42.52 11.15 -20.04
CA ASP A 258 -42.36 11.76 -18.73
C ASP A 258 -42.71 13.25 -18.76
N ILE A 259 -42.10 14.02 -19.67
CA ILE A 259 -42.36 15.45 -19.84
C ILE A 259 -43.81 15.68 -20.29
N LEU A 260 -44.32 14.83 -21.19
CA LEU A 260 -45.70 14.89 -21.66
C LEU A 260 -46.70 14.61 -20.55
N SER A 261 -46.44 13.60 -19.72
CA SER A 261 -47.26 13.27 -18.55
C SER A 261 -47.35 14.48 -17.61
N GLU A 262 -46.21 15.09 -17.28
CA GLU A 262 -46.17 16.27 -16.42
C GLU A 262 -46.92 17.45 -17.04
N LEU A 263 -46.77 17.71 -18.35
CA LEU A 263 -47.51 18.76 -19.02
C LEU A 263 -49.04 18.55 -18.95
N TYR A 264 -49.53 17.32 -19.16
CA TYR A 264 -50.96 17.03 -19.00
C TYR A 264 -51.46 17.33 -17.59
N LYS A 265 -50.67 16.97 -16.57
CA LYS A 265 -50.99 17.33 -15.18
C LYS A 265 -51.06 18.85 -14.99
N ARG A 266 -50.08 19.61 -15.51
CA ARG A 266 -50.08 21.09 -15.42
C ARG A 266 -51.25 21.74 -16.13
N ILE A 267 -51.64 21.23 -17.30
CA ILE A 267 -52.82 21.71 -18.00
C ILE A 267 -54.08 21.38 -17.19
N ALA A 268 -54.20 20.18 -16.63
CA ALA A 268 -55.35 19.83 -15.77
C ALA A 268 -55.46 20.77 -14.57
N GLU A 269 -54.35 21.04 -13.87
CA GLU A 269 -54.28 21.99 -12.74
C GLU A 269 -54.70 23.43 -13.16
N LEU A 270 -54.26 23.88 -14.35
CA LEU A 270 -54.69 25.17 -14.91
C LEU A 270 -56.20 25.21 -15.17
N LYS A 271 -56.75 24.16 -15.80
CA LYS A 271 -58.19 24.07 -16.11
C LYS A 271 -59.06 24.05 -14.85
N ILE A 272 -58.60 23.37 -13.80
CA ILE A 272 -59.23 23.43 -12.47
C ILE A 272 -59.24 24.87 -11.95
N SER A 273 -58.11 25.57 -12.04
CA SER A 273 -57.95 26.96 -11.59
C SER A 273 -58.82 27.96 -12.38
N GLN A 274 -59.16 27.62 -13.62
CA GLN A 274 -60.10 28.35 -14.47
C GLN A 274 -61.58 27.97 -14.23
N GLY A 275 -61.86 26.89 -13.50
CA GLY A 275 -63.22 26.34 -13.30
C GLY A 275 -63.75 25.52 -14.48
N ILE A 276 -62.91 25.12 -15.43
CA ILE A 276 -63.28 24.37 -16.63
C ILE A 276 -63.17 22.86 -16.36
N VAL A 277 -64.21 22.30 -15.74
CA VAL A 277 -64.20 20.91 -15.22
C VAL A 277 -64.05 19.86 -16.32
N THR A 278 -64.64 20.07 -17.49
CA THR A 278 -64.59 19.10 -18.61
C THR A 278 -63.17 18.89 -19.12
N ASP A 279 -62.46 19.98 -19.39
CA ASP A 279 -61.09 19.96 -19.88
C ASP A 279 -60.14 19.46 -18.80
N ALA A 280 -60.34 19.90 -17.55
CA ALA A 280 -59.58 19.40 -16.41
C ALA A 280 -59.65 17.87 -16.33
N LYS A 281 -60.84 17.28 -16.43
CA LYS A 281 -61.01 15.82 -16.42
C LYS A 281 -60.33 15.16 -17.61
N TYR A 282 -60.46 15.72 -18.80
CA TYR A 282 -59.81 15.19 -20.01
C TYR A 282 -58.28 15.10 -19.84
N TYR A 283 -57.64 16.20 -19.43
CA TYR A 283 -56.19 16.21 -19.23
C TYR A 283 -55.74 15.37 -18.02
N GLN A 284 -56.56 15.29 -16.97
CA GLN A 284 -56.32 14.39 -15.84
C GLN A 284 -56.32 12.92 -16.28
N ASP A 285 -57.28 12.51 -17.13
CA ASP A 285 -57.35 11.14 -17.65
C ASP A 285 -56.13 10.82 -18.55
N LEU A 286 -55.68 11.78 -19.36
CA LEU A 286 -54.45 11.66 -20.16
C LEU A 286 -53.20 11.51 -19.29
N TYR A 287 -53.08 12.33 -18.23
CA TYR A 287 -52.01 12.21 -17.25
C TYR A 287 -52.00 10.83 -16.60
N LEU A 288 -53.13 10.39 -16.03
CA LEU A 288 -53.22 9.10 -15.32
C LEU A 288 -52.88 7.92 -16.23
N LYS A 289 -53.36 7.94 -17.49
CA LYS A 289 -53.04 6.92 -18.49
C LYS A 289 -51.54 6.89 -18.81
N THR A 290 -50.95 8.06 -19.07
CA THR A 290 -49.54 8.18 -19.46
C THR A 290 -48.62 7.82 -18.30
N ASN A 291 -48.88 8.36 -17.11
CA ASN A 291 -48.12 8.12 -15.89
C ASN A 291 -48.11 6.64 -15.52
N LYS A 292 -49.27 5.95 -15.59
CA LYS A 292 -49.33 4.52 -15.27
C LYS A 292 -48.44 3.68 -16.18
N ILE A 293 -48.47 3.94 -17.50
CA ILE A 293 -47.63 3.22 -18.47
C ILE A 293 -46.14 3.47 -18.19
N LEU A 294 -45.80 4.71 -17.85
CA LEU A 294 -44.44 5.11 -17.51
C LEU A 294 -43.95 4.42 -16.23
N ASP A 295 -44.72 4.52 -15.14
CA ASP A 295 -44.40 3.92 -13.84
C ASP A 295 -44.22 2.41 -13.94
N ASP A 296 -45.13 1.71 -14.65
CA ASP A 296 -45.05 0.26 -14.83
C ASP A 296 -43.79 -0.15 -15.61
N ARG A 297 -43.36 0.66 -16.58
CA ARG A 297 -42.12 0.45 -17.34
C ARG A 297 -40.90 0.73 -16.47
N MET A 298 -40.84 1.92 -15.87
CA MET A 298 -39.70 2.37 -15.05
C MET A 298 -39.47 1.45 -13.85
N LYS A 299 -40.54 0.97 -13.21
CA LYS A 299 -40.44 0.01 -12.10
C LYS A 299 -39.74 -1.28 -12.51
N LYS A 300 -40.12 -1.87 -13.66
CA LYS A 300 -39.48 -3.10 -14.16
C LYS A 300 -38.00 -2.91 -14.47
N GLU A 301 -37.66 -1.80 -15.13
CA GLU A 301 -36.27 -1.45 -15.45
C GLU A 301 -35.45 -1.24 -14.18
N ARG A 302 -35.98 -0.46 -13.22
CA ARG A 302 -35.35 -0.18 -11.93
C ARG A 302 -35.13 -1.44 -11.10
N ASP A 303 -36.14 -2.31 -10.99
CA ASP A 303 -36.02 -3.56 -10.25
C ASP A 303 -34.93 -4.46 -10.85
N PHE A 304 -34.84 -4.54 -12.17
CA PHE A 304 -33.77 -5.29 -12.84
C PHE A 304 -32.38 -4.71 -12.53
N VAL A 305 -32.22 -3.39 -12.70
CA VAL A 305 -30.95 -2.71 -12.46
C VAL A 305 -30.49 -2.82 -11.01
N LEU A 306 -31.41 -2.67 -10.04
CA LEU A 306 -31.13 -2.85 -8.62
C LEU A 306 -30.68 -4.28 -8.31
N ASN A 307 -31.38 -5.28 -8.85
CA ASN A 307 -31.01 -6.69 -8.65
C ASN A 307 -29.61 -7.00 -9.20
N GLU A 308 -29.27 -6.49 -10.39
CA GLU A 308 -27.92 -6.66 -10.95
C GLU A 308 -26.86 -5.90 -10.14
N ALA A 309 -27.14 -4.67 -9.69
CA ALA A 309 -26.22 -3.92 -8.83
C ALA A 309 -25.98 -4.62 -7.49
N MET A 310 -27.03 -5.14 -6.85
CA MET A 310 -26.94 -5.92 -5.62
C MET A 310 -26.14 -7.21 -5.82
N LYS A 311 -26.30 -7.87 -6.97
CA LYS A 311 -25.53 -9.06 -7.33
C LYS A 311 -24.04 -8.73 -7.51
N GLU A 312 -23.72 -7.65 -8.21
CA GLU A 312 -22.35 -7.16 -8.36
C GLU A 312 -21.72 -6.81 -7.00
N GLU A 313 -22.47 -6.13 -6.13
CA GLU A 313 -22.02 -5.78 -4.79
C GLU A 313 -21.81 -7.03 -3.91
N LYS A 314 -22.70 -8.02 -3.99
CA LYS A 314 -22.54 -9.31 -3.31
C LYS A 314 -21.32 -10.09 -3.80
N ILE A 315 -21.07 -10.10 -5.11
CA ILE A 315 -19.86 -10.72 -5.68
C ILE A 315 -18.62 -10.01 -5.16
N LYS A 316 -18.62 -8.66 -5.18
CA LYS A 316 -17.50 -7.86 -4.68
C LYS A 316 -17.22 -8.13 -3.20
N HIS A 317 -18.26 -8.14 -2.36
CA HIS A 317 -18.14 -8.44 -0.93
C HIS A 317 -17.63 -9.87 -0.69
N THR A 318 -18.10 -10.85 -1.47
CA THR A 318 -17.59 -12.23 -1.41
C THR A 318 -16.10 -12.29 -1.77
N LEU A 319 -15.67 -11.64 -2.85
CA LEU A 319 -14.27 -11.58 -3.26
C LEU A 319 -13.38 -10.86 -2.22
N GLU A 320 -13.87 -9.78 -1.61
CA GLU A 320 -13.18 -9.07 -0.54
C GLU A 320 -13.04 -9.94 0.71
N ALA A 321 -14.09 -10.68 1.08
CA ALA A 321 -14.06 -11.64 2.18
C ALA A 321 -13.08 -12.80 1.91
N GLU A 322 -13.08 -13.38 0.71
CA GLU A 322 -12.12 -14.41 0.30
C GLU A 322 -10.67 -13.90 0.33
N LYS A 323 -10.44 -12.68 -0.15
CA LYS A 323 -9.12 -12.03 -0.09
C LYS A 323 -8.69 -11.80 1.35
N MET A 324 -9.60 -11.36 2.22
CA MET A 324 -9.34 -11.15 3.64
C MET A 324 -9.04 -12.47 4.35
N GLN A 325 -9.79 -13.53 4.05
CA GLN A 325 -9.54 -14.87 4.56
C GLN A 325 -8.17 -15.39 4.12
N ARG A 326 -7.81 -15.24 2.84
CA ARG A 326 -6.48 -15.64 2.33
C ARG A 326 -5.35 -14.89 3.02
N THR A 327 -5.48 -13.57 3.19
CA THR A 327 -4.48 -12.76 3.92
C THR A 327 -4.35 -13.20 5.37
N THR A 328 -5.48 -13.50 6.03
CA THR A 328 -5.50 -14.00 7.41
C THR A 328 -4.77 -15.34 7.53
N LEU A 329 -5.00 -16.27 6.59
CA LEU A 329 -4.28 -17.55 6.54
C LEU A 329 -2.77 -17.39 6.34
N ILE A 330 -2.35 -16.45 5.49
CA ILE A 330 -0.93 -16.13 5.29
C ILE A 330 -0.31 -15.59 6.59
N ILE A 331 -1.00 -14.70 7.30
CA ILE A 331 -0.52 -14.15 8.59
C ILE A 331 -0.36 -15.27 9.62
N ILE A 332 -1.34 -16.18 9.73
CA ILE A 332 -1.27 -17.34 10.64
C ILE A 332 -0.08 -18.24 10.27
N ALA A 333 0.11 -18.53 8.99
CA ALA A 333 1.25 -19.35 8.53
C ALA A 333 2.60 -18.71 8.87
N VAL A 334 2.73 -17.39 8.72
CA VAL A 334 3.94 -16.62 9.10
C VAL A 334 4.16 -16.68 10.62
N LEU A 335 3.11 -16.54 11.43
CA LEU A 335 3.22 -16.65 12.90
C LEU A 335 3.64 -18.06 13.35
N ILE A 336 3.12 -19.11 12.70
CA ILE A 336 3.55 -20.49 12.95
C ILE A 336 5.02 -20.68 12.57
N PHE A 337 5.46 -20.10 11.45
CA PHE A 337 6.86 -20.17 11.04
C PHE A 337 7.79 -19.45 12.01
N ILE A 338 7.42 -18.23 12.45
CA ILE A 338 8.19 -17.45 13.42
C ILE A 338 8.28 -18.20 14.76
N THR A 339 7.17 -18.76 15.25
CA THR A 339 7.17 -19.52 16.51
C THR A 339 8.03 -20.77 16.41
N ALA A 340 7.94 -21.53 15.30
CA ALA A 340 8.81 -22.67 15.04
C ALA A 340 10.30 -22.26 14.96
N PHE A 341 10.59 -21.11 14.35
CA PHE A 341 11.94 -20.57 14.26
C PHE A 341 12.49 -20.16 15.62
N ILE A 342 11.69 -19.50 16.47
CA ILE A 342 12.06 -19.17 17.85
C ILE A 342 12.34 -20.44 18.65
N ILE A 343 11.47 -21.46 18.56
CA ILE A 343 11.67 -22.75 19.23
C ILE A 343 12.97 -23.41 18.77
N TYR A 344 13.26 -23.38 17.46
CA TYR A 344 14.52 -23.87 16.92
C TYR A 344 15.74 -23.13 17.49
N LEU A 345 15.70 -21.79 17.57
CA LEU A 345 16.77 -20.98 18.15
C LEU A 345 16.98 -21.27 19.63
N LEU A 346 15.90 -21.41 20.41
CA LEU A 346 15.97 -21.76 21.83
C LEU A 346 16.58 -23.16 22.03
N LYS A 347 16.18 -24.16 21.23
CA LYS A 347 16.76 -25.52 21.28
C LYS A 347 18.24 -25.53 20.91
N LYS A 348 18.62 -24.76 19.88
CA LYS A 348 20.02 -24.59 19.44
C LYS A 348 20.88 -23.91 20.52
N SER A 349 20.35 -22.88 21.17
CA SER A 349 21.01 -22.17 22.28
C SER A 349 21.20 -23.10 23.49
N LYS A 350 20.16 -23.83 23.90
CA LYS A 350 20.24 -24.82 24.99
C LYS A 350 21.29 -25.90 24.70
N SER A 351 21.36 -26.41 23.47
CA SER A 351 22.37 -27.41 23.07
C SER A 351 23.81 -26.87 23.16
N LYS A 352 24.05 -25.61 22.78
CA LYS A 352 25.37 -24.96 22.96
C LYS A 352 25.71 -24.77 24.44
N ASN A 353 24.73 -24.37 25.25
CA ASN A 353 24.92 -24.17 26.70
C ASN A 353 25.22 -25.49 27.43
N LEU A 354 24.57 -26.60 27.05
CA LEU A 354 24.88 -27.93 27.59
C LEU A 354 26.31 -28.38 27.26
N LYS A 355 26.75 -28.20 26.01
CA LYS A 355 28.12 -28.55 25.59
C LYS A 355 29.17 -27.70 26.30
N SER A 356 28.91 -26.42 26.54
CA SER A 356 29.84 -25.54 27.28
C SER A 356 29.90 -25.90 28.76
N ILE A 357 28.79 -26.29 29.39
CA ILE A 357 28.79 -26.82 30.77
C ILE A 357 29.62 -28.11 30.87
N GLU A 358 29.48 -29.03 29.90
CA GLU A 358 30.26 -30.28 29.89
C GLU A 358 31.77 -30.02 29.73
N ILE A 359 32.16 -29.06 28.87
CA ILE A 359 33.56 -28.65 28.72
C ILE A 359 34.09 -28.01 30.01
N ALA A 360 33.30 -27.14 30.65
CA ALA A 360 33.69 -26.51 31.91
C ALA A 360 33.89 -27.56 33.03
N GLN A 361 33.05 -28.58 33.10
CA GLN A 361 33.21 -29.68 34.06
C GLN A 361 34.45 -30.53 33.79
N LYS A 362 34.80 -30.78 32.52
CA LYS A 362 36.05 -31.48 32.17
C LYS A 362 37.29 -30.68 32.58
N LEU A 363 37.30 -29.38 32.30
CA LEU A 363 38.41 -28.49 32.68
C LEU A 363 38.58 -28.39 34.20
N LEU A 364 37.47 -28.36 34.95
CA LEU A 364 37.53 -28.36 36.43
C LEU A 364 38.14 -29.65 36.97
N LYS A 365 37.77 -30.82 36.42
CA LYS A 365 38.36 -32.11 36.81
C LYS A 365 39.86 -32.20 36.50
N GLU A 366 40.28 -31.73 35.33
CA GLU A 366 41.72 -31.70 34.98
C GLU A 366 42.51 -30.76 35.89
N LYS A 367 41.93 -29.62 36.27
CA LYS A 367 42.55 -28.67 37.20
C LYS A 367 42.72 -29.27 38.61
N GLU A 368 41.70 -29.96 39.13
CA GLU A 368 41.78 -30.64 40.44
C GLU A 368 42.88 -31.71 40.47
N ILE A 369 43.03 -32.49 39.40
CA ILE A 369 44.11 -33.49 39.28
C ILE A 369 45.49 -32.82 39.28
N THR A 370 45.64 -31.73 38.53
CA THR A 370 46.91 -30.98 38.41
C THR A 370 47.32 -30.33 39.75
N GLU A 371 46.36 -29.82 40.52
CA GLU A 371 46.59 -29.25 41.85
C GLU A 371 47.00 -30.32 42.88
N GLN A 372 46.44 -31.53 42.80
CA GLN A 372 46.85 -32.64 43.66
C GLN A 372 48.28 -33.14 43.36
N GLU A 373 48.66 -33.25 42.09
CA GLU A 373 50.01 -33.65 41.69
C GLU A 373 51.07 -32.63 42.12
N THR A 374 50.78 -31.33 41.96
CA THR A 374 51.68 -30.25 42.38
C THR A 374 51.85 -30.16 43.89
N HIS A 375 50.80 -30.44 44.68
CA HIS A 375 50.91 -30.49 46.14
C HIS A 375 51.77 -31.68 46.63
N LYS A 376 51.61 -32.84 46.00
CA LYS A 376 52.38 -34.06 46.35
C LYS A 376 53.88 -33.91 46.06
N LEU A 377 54.24 -33.27 44.94
CA LEU A 377 55.63 -32.98 44.59
C LEU A 377 56.30 -31.99 45.56
N LYS A 378 55.58 -30.94 46.00
CA LYS A 378 56.10 -29.97 46.97
C LYS A 378 56.40 -30.60 48.34
N GLN A 379 55.57 -31.54 48.78
CA GLN A 379 55.75 -32.19 50.08
C GLN A 379 56.99 -33.11 50.09
N GLN A 380 57.22 -33.87 49.01
CA GLN A 380 58.39 -34.76 48.90
C GLN A 380 59.73 -34.02 48.86
N ILE A 381 59.76 -32.80 48.30
CA ILE A 381 60.97 -31.97 48.25
C ILE A 381 61.34 -31.42 49.63
N ASN A 382 60.37 -31.05 50.46
CA ASN A 382 60.64 -30.49 51.79
C ASN A 382 61.22 -31.53 52.76
N GLU A 383 60.71 -32.77 52.76
CA GLU A 383 61.18 -33.83 53.66
C GLU A 383 62.65 -34.21 53.38
N ALA A 384 63.04 -34.32 52.11
CA ALA A 384 64.42 -34.63 51.71
C ALA A 384 65.40 -33.49 52.05
N PHE A 385 64.95 -32.24 52.01
CA PHE A 385 65.78 -31.08 52.36
C PHE A 385 66.04 -31.01 53.88
N GLU A 386 65.01 -31.19 54.72
CA GLU A 386 65.16 -31.18 56.17
C GLU A 386 66.13 -32.26 56.68
N GLU A 387 66.07 -33.46 56.08
CA GLU A 387 66.95 -34.57 56.41
C GLU A 387 68.44 -34.22 56.13
N ILE A 388 68.73 -33.64 54.97
CA ILE A 388 70.10 -33.23 54.60
C ILE A 388 70.64 -32.17 55.56
N ILE A 389 69.82 -31.17 55.90
CA ILE A 389 70.22 -30.10 56.83
C ILE A 389 70.57 -30.69 58.19
N LYS A 390 69.81 -31.67 58.68
CA LYS A 390 70.09 -32.36 59.93
C LYS A 390 71.43 -33.11 59.89
N LEU A 391 71.66 -33.91 58.84
CA LEU A 391 72.91 -34.65 58.65
C LEU A 391 74.14 -33.72 58.60
N ALA A 392 73.99 -32.54 57.99
CA ALA A 392 75.03 -31.52 57.94
C ALA A 392 75.36 -30.96 59.33
N LYS A 393 74.34 -30.60 60.11
CA LYS A 393 74.50 -30.05 61.47
C LYS A 393 75.15 -31.04 62.43
N ASP A 394 74.82 -32.32 62.28
CA ASP A 394 75.35 -33.41 63.11
C ASP A 394 76.75 -33.87 62.66
N ASN A 395 77.32 -33.27 61.59
CA ASN A 395 78.58 -33.69 60.96
C ASN A 395 78.63 -35.20 60.68
N ASN A 396 77.49 -35.73 60.22
CA ASN A 396 77.32 -37.16 60.01
C ASN A 396 78.13 -37.62 58.78
N PRO A 397 78.86 -38.74 58.83
CA PRO A 397 79.63 -39.26 57.69
C PRO A 397 78.80 -39.47 56.42
N SER A 398 77.50 -39.75 56.54
CA SER A 398 76.58 -39.96 55.42
C SER A 398 76.06 -38.66 54.79
N PHE A 399 76.38 -37.49 55.34
CA PHE A 399 75.91 -36.20 54.85
C PHE A 399 76.15 -36.00 53.36
N TYR A 400 77.39 -36.19 52.91
CA TYR A 400 77.73 -35.92 51.51
C TYR A 400 77.06 -36.92 50.56
N THR A 401 76.96 -38.20 50.95
CA THR A 401 76.24 -39.21 50.17
C THR A 401 74.77 -38.85 50.00
N ARG A 402 74.07 -38.49 51.09
CA ARG A 402 72.66 -38.09 51.02
C ARG A 402 72.48 -36.80 50.21
N PHE A 403 73.42 -35.86 50.34
CA PHE A 403 73.42 -34.64 49.55
C PHE A 403 73.52 -34.92 48.04
N GLN A 404 74.32 -35.90 47.62
CA GLN A 404 74.42 -36.28 46.21
C GLN A 404 73.13 -36.94 45.67
N GLU A 405 72.37 -37.64 46.50
CA GLU A 405 71.08 -38.22 46.09
C GLU A 405 70.04 -37.14 45.80
N VAL A 406 70.00 -36.07 46.61
CA VAL A 406 69.06 -34.97 46.44
C VAL A 406 69.53 -33.97 45.37
N TYR A 407 70.85 -33.79 45.23
CA TYR A 407 71.46 -32.90 44.23
C TYR A 407 72.39 -33.68 43.27
N PRO A 408 71.85 -34.57 42.41
CA PRO A 408 72.64 -35.52 41.60
C PRO A 408 73.56 -34.83 40.59
N LYS A 409 73.24 -33.59 40.19
CA LYS A 409 74.06 -32.81 39.26
C LYS A 409 75.21 -32.05 39.95
N PHE A 410 75.26 -32.00 41.28
CA PHE A 410 76.21 -31.16 42.00
C PHE A 410 77.67 -31.57 41.74
N GLN A 411 78.01 -32.84 42.00
CA GLN A 411 79.38 -33.31 41.87
C GLN A 411 79.88 -33.22 40.43
N SER A 412 79.05 -33.59 39.45
CA SER A 412 79.43 -33.54 38.04
C SER A 412 79.70 -32.10 37.57
N LYS A 413 78.91 -31.12 38.03
CA LYS A 413 79.18 -29.70 37.78
C LYS A 413 80.43 -29.19 38.50
N MET A 414 80.61 -29.57 39.77
CA MET A 414 81.80 -29.15 40.54
C MET A 414 83.10 -29.67 39.95
N LEU A 415 83.13 -30.93 39.49
CA LEU A 415 84.31 -31.51 38.85
C LEU A 415 84.58 -30.93 37.46
N LYS A 416 83.55 -30.44 36.74
CA LYS A 416 83.74 -29.66 35.50
C LYS A 416 84.46 -28.33 35.74
N LEU A 417 84.30 -27.71 36.91
CA LEU A 417 85.00 -26.47 37.26
C LEU A 417 86.48 -26.71 37.56
N ASN A 418 86.77 -27.80 38.29
CA ASN A 418 88.13 -28.20 38.59
C ASN A 418 88.17 -29.70 38.91
N GLU A 419 88.79 -30.48 38.03
CA GLU A 419 88.89 -31.94 38.14
C GLU A 419 89.74 -32.40 39.34
N SER A 420 90.56 -31.51 39.91
CA SER A 420 91.45 -31.81 41.05
C SER A 420 90.82 -31.59 42.44
N LEU A 421 89.51 -31.31 42.51
CA LEU A 421 88.80 -31.14 43.77
C LEU A 421 88.73 -32.46 44.55
N LYS A 422 89.20 -32.42 45.80
CA LYS A 422 89.17 -33.58 46.69
C LYS A 422 87.76 -33.81 47.27
N PRO A 423 87.40 -35.04 47.68
CA PRO A 423 86.12 -35.31 48.33
C PRO A 423 85.81 -34.38 49.51
N SER A 424 86.79 -34.08 50.36
CA SER A 424 86.63 -33.16 51.48
C SER A 424 86.31 -31.71 51.05
N GLU A 425 86.77 -31.29 49.88
CA GLU A 425 86.48 -29.97 49.30
C GLU A 425 85.10 -29.93 48.65
N LEU A 426 84.65 -31.04 48.05
CA LEU A 426 83.29 -31.19 47.55
C LEU A 426 82.27 -31.23 48.68
N THR A 427 82.57 -31.93 49.77
CA THR A 427 81.76 -31.90 50.99
C THR A 427 81.69 -30.49 51.58
N PHE A 428 82.82 -29.78 51.62
CA PHE A 428 82.85 -28.39 52.05
C PHE A 428 82.02 -27.47 51.15
N ALA A 429 82.08 -27.66 49.82
CA ALA A 429 81.24 -26.95 48.87
C ALA A 429 79.75 -27.23 49.08
N ALA A 430 79.37 -28.48 49.44
CA ALA A 430 78.00 -28.83 49.77
C ALA A 430 77.47 -28.05 50.98
N TYR A 431 78.28 -27.88 52.03
CA TYR A 431 77.92 -27.02 53.17
C TYR A 431 77.65 -25.56 52.73
N ILE A 432 78.50 -25.02 51.84
CA ILE A 432 78.31 -23.66 51.31
C ILE A 432 77.04 -23.58 50.44
N TYR A 433 76.80 -24.58 49.59
CA TYR A 433 75.61 -24.63 48.73
C TYR A 433 74.33 -24.67 49.55
N LEU A 434 74.28 -25.46 50.64
CA LEU A 434 73.16 -25.48 51.58
C LEU A 434 72.99 -24.17 52.37
N GLY A 435 74.00 -23.31 52.33
CA GLY A 435 73.94 -21.94 52.83
C GLY A 435 74.46 -21.74 54.24
N PHE A 436 75.22 -22.70 54.76
CA PHE A 436 75.84 -22.57 56.07
C PHE A 436 76.97 -21.54 56.05
N THR A 437 76.98 -20.71 57.10
CA THR A 437 78.00 -19.69 57.32
C THR A 437 79.32 -20.31 57.78
N THR A 438 80.42 -19.58 57.65
CA THR A 438 81.74 -20.01 58.13
C THR A 438 81.71 -20.39 59.62
N LYS A 439 80.94 -19.66 60.43
CA LYS A 439 80.78 -19.93 61.86
C LYS A 439 80.05 -21.26 62.09
N GLU A 440 78.93 -21.48 61.40
CA GLU A 440 78.17 -22.73 61.52
C GLU A 440 78.96 -23.94 61.05
N ILE A 441 79.69 -23.84 59.93
CA ILE A 441 80.53 -24.96 59.45
C ILE A 441 81.64 -25.28 60.46
N ALA A 442 82.22 -24.24 61.10
CA ALA A 442 83.23 -24.43 62.15
C ALA A 442 82.64 -25.15 63.35
N ASP A 443 81.45 -24.75 63.78
CA ASP A 443 80.71 -25.35 64.89
C ASP A 443 80.33 -26.81 64.59
N TYR A 444 79.74 -27.10 63.42
CA TYR A 444 79.32 -28.45 63.04
C TYR A 444 80.52 -29.39 62.86
N THR A 445 81.57 -28.93 62.19
CA THR A 445 82.73 -29.79 61.88
C THR A 445 83.78 -29.84 63.00
N PHE A 446 83.53 -29.18 64.14
CA PHE A 446 84.44 -29.06 65.28
C PHE A 446 85.84 -28.55 64.88
N LYS A 447 85.90 -27.59 63.97
CA LYS A 447 87.13 -26.97 63.47
C LYS A 447 87.23 -25.52 63.91
N ALA A 448 88.44 -25.02 64.10
CA ALA A 448 88.63 -23.59 64.35
C ALA A 448 88.07 -22.75 63.19
N ILE A 449 87.39 -21.63 63.50
CA ILE A 449 86.82 -20.72 62.49
C ILE A 449 87.86 -20.33 61.42
N LYS A 450 89.09 -20.03 61.86
CA LYS A 450 90.21 -19.69 60.97
C LYS A 450 90.57 -20.81 59.98
N THR A 451 90.38 -22.08 60.36
CA THR A 451 90.56 -23.23 59.47
C THR A 451 89.48 -23.27 58.39
N ILE A 452 88.23 -22.95 58.73
CA ILE A 452 87.13 -22.87 57.76
C ILE A 452 87.28 -21.66 56.83
N GLU A 453 87.74 -20.51 57.34
CA GLU A 453 88.08 -19.33 56.53
C GLU A 453 89.18 -19.64 55.51
N ASN A 454 90.25 -20.31 55.95
CA ASN A 454 91.32 -20.75 55.06
C ASN A 454 90.80 -21.73 54.01
N ASN A 455 89.99 -22.72 54.40
CA ASN A 455 89.38 -23.65 53.46
C ASN A 455 88.47 -22.92 52.45
N ARG A 456 87.68 -21.94 52.89
CA ARG A 456 86.84 -21.09 52.02
C ARG A 456 87.69 -20.30 51.03
N TYR A 457 88.79 -19.71 51.49
CA TYR A 457 89.74 -18.99 50.65
C TYR A 457 90.42 -19.91 49.62
N HIS A 458 90.92 -21.08 50.05
CA HIS A 458 91.56 -22.05 49.17
C HIS A 458 90.58 -22.61 48.13
N PHE A 459 89.36 -22.95 48.55
CA PHE A 459 88.31 -23.40 47.64
C PHE A 459 87.99 -22.31 46.59
N ARG A 460 87.82 -21.06 47.01
CA ARG A 460 87.61 -19.91 46.11
C ARG A 460 88.72 -19.76 45.08
N LYS A 461 89.98 -19.91 45.49
CA LYS A 461 91.13 -19.89 44.57
C LYS A 461 91.11 -21.06 43.59
N LYS A 462 90.76 -22.27 44.04
CA LYS A 462 90.72 -23.46 43.18
C LYS A 462 89.68 -23.38 42.07
N ILE A 463 88.56 -22.70 42.31
CA ILE A 463 87.51 -22.48 41.29
C ILE A 463 87.68 -21.15 40.54
N ASN A 464 88.80 -20.44 40.75
CA ASN A 464 89.12 -19.16 40.13
C ASN A 464 88.03 -18.07 40.27
N LEU A 465 87.43 -17.95 41.46
CA LEU A 465 86.35 -16.98 41.72
C LEU A 465 86.89 -15.63 42.22
N SER A 466 86.51 -14.54 41.53
CA SER A 466 86.89 -13.16 41.88
C SER A 466 86.50 -12.77 43.32
N PRO A 467 87.33 -11.96 44.03
CA PRO A 467 87.06 -11.41 45.36
C PRO A 467 85.72 -10.68 45.54
N GLU A 468 85.15 -10.14 44.46
CA GLU A 468 83.91 -9.34 44.47
C GLU A 468 82.63 -10.18 44.46
N LYS A 469 82.69 -11.45 44.03
CA LYS A 469 81.52 -12.33 43.94
C LYS A 469 81.29 -13.09 45.23
N ASP A 470 80.07 -13.06 45.76
CA ASP A 470 79.70 -13.92 46.89
C ASP A 470 79.77 -15.40 46.49
N LEU A 471 80.54 -16.18 47.24
CA LEU A 471 80.83 -17.58 46.92
C LEU A 471 79.58 -18.46 47.00
N GLN A 472 78.67 -18.20 47.93
CA GLN A 472 77.48 -19.02 48.12
C GLN A 472 76.45 -18.74 47.01
N ILE A 473 76.17 -17.46 46.74
CA ILE A 473 75.22 -17.05 45.69
C ILE A 473 75.72 -17.54 44.33
N TRP A 474 77.01 -17.36 44.05
CA TRP A 474 77.60 -17.83 42.79
C TRP A 474 77.50 -19.36 42.66
N LEU A 475 77.81 -20.10 43.74
CA LEU A 475 77.75 -21.56 43.73
C LEU A 475 76.34 -22.08 43.49
N ARG A 476 75.32 -21.50 44.15
CA ARG A 476 73.92 -21.87 43.91
C ARG A 476 73.51 -21.62 42.47
N ASN A 477 73.78 -20.42 41.95
CA ASN A 477 73.43 -20.08 40.57
C ASN A 477 74.11 -20.99 39.55
N TYR A 478 75.38 -21.37 39.77
CA TYR A 478 76.10 -22.27 38.87
C TYR A 478 75.56 -23.70 38.89
N ILE A 479 75.19 -24.20 40.07
CA ILE A 479 74.64 -25.56 40.23
C ILE A 479 73.19 -25.62 39.73
N ASP A 480 72.39 -24.58 39.97
CA ASP A 480 70.95 -24.56 39.68
C ASP A 480 70.62 -24.03 38.27
N SER A 481 71.57 -23.42 37.55
CA SER A 481 71.40 -23.12 36.13
C SER A 481 71.20 -24.41 35.33
N GLU A 482 70.40 -24.41 34.27
CA GLU A 482 70.19 -25.62 33.46
C GLU A 482 71.47 -26.17 32.83
#